data_AF-A0A929FZB7-F1
#
_entry.id   AF-A0A929FZB7-F1
#
_cell.length_a   1.000
_cell.length_b   1.000
_cell.length_c   1.000
_cell.angle_alpha   90.00
_cell.angle_beta   90.00
_cell.angle_gamma   90.00
#
_symmetry.space_group_name_H-M   'P 1'
#
loop_
_entity.id
_entity.type
_entity.pdbx_description
1 polymer ?
#
loop_
_entity_poly.entity_id
_entity_poly.type
_entity_poly.pdbx_seq_one_letter_code
_entity_poly.pdbx_strand_id
1 'polypeptide(L)'
;MTATGHSDKQPSQSGRHGPERRSGARRGSDSGQTGQSADIAWQVGEAAAALADRLRDPSVAHSVEEIEKVLRGFSATVDGMSDGVGGITEWLRAAGHTGQLTGHSSVVADRMSHLGKELQRLAEAIQEAQEDR
;
A
#
# COMPACT_ATOMS: atom_id res chain seq x y z
N MET A 1 54.03 38.17 -18.67
CA MET A 1 52.71 37.52 -18.75
C MET A 1 51.72 38.53 -19.33
N THR A 2 51.19 38.20 -20.51
CA THR A 2 49.91 38.54 -21.17
C THR A 2 49.15 39.86 -20.93
N ALA A 3 48.71 40.42 -22.06
CA ALA A 3 47.84 41.57 -22.25
C ALA A 3 46.33 41.21 -22.29
N THR A 4 45.52 42.27 -22.44
CA THR A 4 44.16 42.36 -23.06
C THR A 4 42.91 41.87 -22.30
N GLY A 5 42.21 42.82 -21.67
CA GLY A 5 40.88 43.35 -22.04
C GLY A 5 39.65 42.44 -22.24
N HIS A 6 38.56 42.73 -21.53
CA HIS A 6 37.20 42.89 -22.12
C HIS A 6 36.21 43.47 -21.08
N SER A 7 35.43 44.46 -21.52
CA SER A 7 34.18 44.90 -20.88
C SER A 7 33.10 43.84 -21.08
N ASP A 8 32.23 43.62 -20.10
CA ASP A 8 30.79 43.66 -20.40
C ASP A 8 29.89 43.86 -19.18
N LYS A 9 28.75 44.46 -19.51
CA LYS A 9 27.70 45.04 -18.66
C LYS A 9 26.97 43.99 -17.83
N GLN A 10 26.55 44.36 -16.61
CA GLN A 10 25.26 43.92 -16.06
C GLN A 10 24.63 44.98 -15.14
N PRO A 11 23.29 45.07 -15.11
CA PRO A 11 22.57 46.30 -14.80
C PRO A 11 22.40 46.56 -13.30
N SER A 12 22.35 47.85 -12.98
CA SER A 12 21.89 48.39 -11.71
C SER A 12 20.42 48.04 -11.44
N GLN A 13 20.16 47.18 -10.46
CA GLN A 13 18.86 47.13 -9.77
C GLN A 13 19.04 47.65 -8.35
N SER A 14 18.83 48.96 -8.24
CA SER A 14 18.55 49.66 -7.00
C SER A 14 17.14 49.28 -6.53
N GLY A 15 17.07 48.54 -5.42
CA GLY A 15 15.83 48.19 -4.73
C GLY A 15 16.11 47.80 -3.29
N ARG A 16 16.36 48.80 -2.44
CA ARG A 16 16.36 48.65 -0.97
C ARG A 16 14.96 48.24 -0.53
N HIS A 17 14.81 47.10 0.14
CA HIS A 17 14.02 46.94 1.37
C HIS A 17 14.44 45.63 2.07
N GLY A 18 14.99 45.77 3.28
CA GLY A 18 15.30 44.68 4.21
C GLY A 18 14.03 44.10 4.87
N PRO A 19 14.18 43.06 5.71
CA PRO A 19 13.37 41.85 5.62
C PRO A 19 12.18 41.82 6.60
N GLU A 20 11.01 41.37 6.14
CA GLU A 20 10.00 40.81 7.05
C GLU A 20 10.21 39.31 7.19
N ARG A 21 10.94 38.93 8.25
CA ARG A 21 10.93 37.57 8.79
C ARG A 21 9.56 37.29 9.39
N ARG A 22 8.62 36.79 8.58
CA ARG A 22 7.43 36.11 9.12
C ARG A 22 7.79 34.67 9.45
N SER A 23 8.22 34.48 10.69
CA SER A 23 8.20 33.19 11.38
C SER A 23 6.77 32.67 11.38
N GLY A 24 6.44 31.88 10.37
CA GLY A 24 5.26 31.03 10.32
C GLY A 24 5.72 29.59 10.34
N ALA A 25 6.31 29.15 11.44
CA ALA A 25 6.45 27.73 11.74
C ALA A 25 5.04 27.15 11.96
N ARG A 26 4.31 26.91 10.88
CA ARG A 26 3.33 25.82 10.88
C ARG A 26 4.07 24.57 10.47
N ARG A 27 4.92 24.11 11.40
CA ARG A 27 5.26 22.70 11.51
C ARG A 27 3.98 22.02 12.00
N GLY A 28 3.02 21.91 11.09
CA GLY A 28 1.86 21.06 11.28
C GLY A 28 2.40 19.66 11.53
N SER A 29 2.00 19.11 12.65
CA SER A 29 2.18 17.72 13.06
C SER A 29 1.60 16.77 12.00
N ASP A 30 2.32 16.58 10.90
CA ASP A 30 1.99 15.62 9.84
C ASP A 30 2.83 14.34 9.96
N SER A 31 3.56 14.19 11.06
CA SER A 31 4.31 12.99 11.41
C SER A 31 3.44 11.89 12.03
N GLY A 32 2.13 12.09 12.14
CA GLY A 32 1.20 11.13 12.73
C GLY A 32 0.54 10.18 11.71
N GLN A 33 0.47 10.55 10.43
CA GLN A 33 -0.18 9.75 9.40
C GLN A 33 0.77 8.82 8.65
N THR A 34 2.05 9.18 8.54
CA THR A 34 3.04 8.43 7.74
C THR A 34 3.43 7.07 8.32
N GLY A 35 3.13 6.81 9.61
CA GLY A 35 3.28 5.49 10.25
C GLY A 35 1.96 4.71 10.38
N GLN A 36 0.82 5.40 10.38
CA GLN A 36 -0.48 4.79 10.70
C GLN A 36 -0.86 3.67 9.73
N SER A 37 -0.62 3.85 8.42
CA SER A 37 -0.92 2.81 7.43
C SER A 37 -0.04 1.57 7.59
N ALA A 38 1.23 1.75 7.96
CA ALA A 38 2.14 0.64 8.22
C ALA A 38 1.75 -0.12 9.50
N ASP A 39 1.38 0.60 10.56
CA ASP A 39 0.90 0.00 11.82
C ASP A 39 -0.40 -0.79 11.60
N ILE A 40 -1.33 -0.26 10.81
CA ILE A 40 -2.57 -0.96 10.44
C ILE A 40 -2.23 -2.24 9.66
N ALA A 41 -1.39 -2.15 8.63
CA ALA A 41 -1.00 -3.32 7.84
C ALA A 41 -0.33 -4.39 8.71
N TRP A 42 0.50 -3.97 9.67
CA TRP A 42 1.14 -4.87 10.63
C TRP A 42 0.12 -5.58 11.52
N GLN A 43 -0.80 -4.83 12.14
CA GLN A 43 -1.84 -5.38 13.01
C GLN A 43 -2.77 -6.34 12.26
N VAL A 44 -3.12 -6.04 11.02
CA VAL A 44 -3.90 -6.94 10.16
C VAL A 44 -3.12 -8.24 9.90
N GLY A 45 -1.81 -8.15 9.65
CA GLY A 45 -0.94 -9.32 9.50
C GLY A 45 -0.89 -10.20 10.75
N GLU A 46 -0.73 -9.60 11.94
CA GLU A 46 -0.75 -10.33 13.22
C GLU A 46 -2.10 -11.00 13.47
N ALA A 47 -3.21 -10.30 13.22
CA ALA A 47 -4.55 -10.86 13.36
C ALA A 47 -4.79 -12.04 12.40
N ALA A 48 -4.33 -11.93 11.16
CA ALA A 48 -4.42 -13.01 10.18
C ALA A 48 -3.59 -14.24 10.60
N ALA A 49 -2.40 -14.03 11.16
CA ALA A 49 -1.57 -15.12 11.69
C ALA A 49 -2.25 -15.83 12.87
N ALA A 50 -2.79 -15.08 13.83
CA ALA A 50 -3.52 -15.65 14.96
C ALA A 50 -4.77 -16.44 14.52
N LEU A 51 -5.49 -15.95 13.51
CA LEU A 51 -6.61 -16.68 12.92
C LEU A 51 -6.15 -17.98 12.25
N ALA A 52 -5.03 -17.95 11.51
CA ALA A 52 -4.48 -19.14 10.87
C ALA A 52 -4.07 -20.20 11.90
N ASP A 53 -3.49 -19.81 13.03
CA ASP A 53 -3.15 -20.73 14.12
C ASP A 53 -4.41 -21.39 14.70
N ARG A 54 -5.48 -20.61 14.90
CA ARG A 54 -6.77 -21.13 15.38
C ARG A 54 -7.41 -22.11 14.39
N LEU A 55 -7.43 -21.79 13.10
CA LEU A 55 -8.02 -22.65 12.05
C LEU A 55 -7.25 -23.96 11.85
N ARG A 56 -5.95 -24.00 12.21
CA ARG A 56 -5.13 -25.21 12.16
C ARG A 56 -5.31 -26.12 13.37
N ASP A 57 -5.91 -25.63 14.45
CA ASP A 57 -6.12 -26.40 15.67
C ASP A 57 -7.32 -27.35 15.49
N PRO A 58 -7.09 -28.68 15.40
CA PRO A 58 -8.18 -29.65 15.21
C PRO A 58 -9.09 -29.79 16.43
N SER A 59 -8.70 -29.23 17.59
CA SER A 59 -9.53 -29.23 18.80
C SER A 59 -10.60 -28.13 18.80
N VAL A 60 -10.47 -27.13 17.91
CA VAL A 60 -11.45 -26.06 17.76
C VAL A 60 -12.52 -26.49 16.76
N ALA A 61 -13.75 -26.67 17.26
CA ALA A 61 -14.89 -26.93 16.40
C ALA A 61 -15.31 -25.67 15.65
N HIS A 62 -15.44 -25.76 14.34
CA HIS A 62 -15.96 -24.70 13.47
C HIS A 62 -17.23 -25.17 12.78
N SER A 63 -18.22 -24.28 12.63
CA SER A 63 -19.39 -24.58 11.80
C SER A 63 -19.08 -24.36 10.32
N VAL A 64 -19.83 -25.01 9.43
CA VAL A 64 -19.67 -24.80 7.98
C VAL A 64 -19.95 -23.34 7.60
N GLU A 65 -20.96 -22.72 8.21
CA GLU A 65 -21.29 -21.30 8.03
C GLU A 65 -20.14 -20.38 8.49
N GLU A 66 -19.47 -20.72 9.58
CA GLU A 66 -18.29 -19.97 10.06
C GLU A 66 -17.14 -20.08 9.06
N ILE A 67 -16.85 -21.28 8.56
CA ILE A 67 -15.79 -21.49 7.55
C ILE A 67 -16.10 -20.76 6.25
N GLU A 68 -17.36 -20.75 5.80
CA GLU A 68 -17.78 -19.97 4.63
C GLU A 68 -17.49 -18.48 4.82
N LYS A 69 -17.89 -17.91 5.96
CA LYS A 69 -17.60 -16.50 6.29
C LYS A 69 -16.10 -16.21 6.34
N VAL A 70 -15.31 -17.12 6.90
CA VAL A 70 -13.84 -17.01 6.92
C VAL A 70 -13.28 -16.99 5.51
N LEU A 71 -13.73 -17.89 4.62
CA LEU A 71 -13.27 -17.94 3.23
C LEU A 71 -13.62 -16.68 2.44
N ARG A 72 -14.83 -16.14 2.62
CA ARG A 72 -15.23 -14.85 2.03
C ARG A 72 -14.37 -13.70 2.57
N GLY A 73 -14.09 -13.71 3.87
CA GLY A 73 -13.18 -12.75 4.50
C GLY A 73 -11.77 -12.81 3.92
N PHE A 74 -11.20 -14.01 3.76
CA PHE A 74 -9.89 -14.18 3.12
C PHE A 74 -9.90 -13.75 1.66
N SER A 75 -10.95 -14.08 0.90
CA SER A 75 -11.12 -13.62 -0.48
C SER A 75 -11.05 -12.09 -0.58
N ALA A 76 -11.89 -11.40 0.19
CA ALA A 76 -11.92 -9.94 0.21
C ALA A 76 -10.58 -9.32 0.65
N THR A 77 -9.93 -9.93 1.63
CA THR A 77 -8.62 -9.46 2.12
C THR A 77 -7.55 -9.60 1.05
N VAL A 78 -7.49 -10.75 0.36
CA VAL A 78 -6.52 -11.01 -0.69
C VAL A 78 -6.74 -10.10 -1.89
N ASP A 79 -7.99 -9.84 -2.28
CA ASP A 79 -8.32 -8.88 -3.34
C ASP A 79 -7.88 -7.45 -2.94
N GLY A 80 -8.16 -7.01 -1.72
CA GLY A 80 -7.71 -5.71 -1.23
C GLY A 80 -6.17 -5.58 -1.18
N MET A 81 -5.46 -6.65 -0.81
CA MET A 81 -4.00 -6.68 -0.88
C MET A 81 -3.48 -6.64 -2.32
N SER A 82 -4.15 -7.32 -3.26
CA SER A 82 -3.83 -7.25 -4.70
C SER A 82 -3.89 -5.80 -5.18
N ASP A 83 -4.98 -5.10 -4.88
CA ASP A 83 -5.15 -3.68 -5.24
C ASP A 83 -4.07 -2.80 -4.60
N GLY A 84 -3.76 -3.05 -3.31
CA GLY A 84 -2.69 -2.35 -2.59
C GLY A 84 -1.32 -2.54 -3.25
N VAL A 85 -0.96 -3.77 -3.62
CA VAL A 85 0.29 -4.06 -4.34
C VAL A 85 0.29 -3.43 -5.74
N GLY A 86 -0.86 -3.41 -6.41
CA GLY A 86 -1.06 -2.67 -7.67
C GLY A 86 -0.75 -1.19 -7.50
N GLY A 87 -1.31 -0.54 -6.48
CA GLY A 87 -1.04 0.86 -6.15
C GLY A 87 0.44 1.13 -5.83
N ILE A 88 1.09 0.25 -5.06
CA ILE A 88 2.54 0.33 -4.79
C ILE A 88 3.33 0.24 -6.11
N THR A 89 2.92 -0.65 -7.01
CA THR A 89 3.56 -0.83 -8.31
C THR A 89 3.47 0.44 -9.15
N GLU A 90 2.29 1.06 -9.21
CA GLU A 90 2.08 2.31 -9.94
C GLU A 90 2.86 3.47 -9.33
N TRP A 91 2.88 3.57 -8.00
CA TRP A 91 3.68 4.55 -7.29
C TRP A 91 5.18 4.40 -7.60
N LEU A 92 5.71 3.17 -7.57
CA LEU A 92 7.11 2.88 -7.93
C LEU A 92 7.43 3.30 -9.36
N ARG A 93 6.54 3.00 -10.32
CA ARG A 93 6.70 3.44 -11.72
C ARG A 93 6.71 4.96 -11.83
N ALA A 94 5.79 5.64 -11.15
CA ALA A 94 5.70 7.10 -11.13
C ALA A 94 6.94 7.75 -10.50
N ALA A 95 7.53 7.12 -9.49
CA ALA A 95 8.78 7.54 -8.86
C ALA A 95 10.04 7.25 -9.71
N GLY A 96 9.88 6.65 -10.90
CA GLY A 96 10.97 6.31 -11.81
C GLY A 96 11.65 4.97 -11.51
N HIS A 97 11.16 4.20 -10.54
CA HIS A 97 11.64 2.85 -10.23
C HIS A 97 11.06 1.82 -11.21
N THR A 98 11.40 1.93 -12.50
CA THR A 98 10.96 0.98 -13.53
C THR A 98 11.90 -0.24 -13.60
N GLY A 99 11.35 -1.40 -14.01
CA GLY A 99 12.11 -2.63 -14.21
C GLY A 99 11.63 -3.79 -13.32
N GLN A 100 12.55 -4.66 -12.92
CA GLN A 100 12.24 -5.94 -12.25
C GLN A 100 11.35 -5.77 -11.02
N LEU A 101 11.56 -4.73 -10.21
CA LEU A 101 10.77 -4.48 -9.01
C LEU A 101 9.28 -4.31 -9.33
N THR A 102 8.95 -3.43 -10.28
CA THR A 102 7.57 -3.19 -10.74
C THR A 102 6.98 -4.34 -11.54
N GLY A 103 7.84 -5.18 -12.15
CA GLY A 103 7.40 -6.41 -12.81
C GLY A 103 6.98 -7.47 -11.78
N HIS A 104 7.82 -7.71 -10.78
CA HIS A 104 7.53 -8.67 -9.71
C HIS A 104 6.30 -8.28 -8.91
N SER A 105 6.15 -7.00 -8.54
CA SER A 105 4.97 -6.55 -7.79
C SER A 105 3.67 -6.70 -8.60
N SER A 106 3.71 -6.44 -9.91
CA SER A 106 2.57 -6.70 -10.81
C SER A 106 2.17 -8.18 -10.82
N VAL A 107 3.15 -9.09 -10.93
CA VAL A 107 2.91 -10.54 -10.90
C VAL A 107 2.35 -10.99 -9.55
N VAL A 108 2.81 -10.39 -8.45
CA VAL A 108 2.27 -10.68 -7.11
C VAL A 108 0.81 -10.24 -7.04
N ALA A 109 0.46 -9.03 -7.47
CA ALA A 109 -0.92 -8.56 -7.51
C ALA A 109 -1.82 -9.50 -8.33
N ASP A 110 -1.40 -9.88 -9.55
CA ASP A 110 -2.18 -10.80 -10.40
C ASP A 110 -2.46 -12.14 -9.73
N ARG A 111 -1.44 -12.72 -9.07
CA ARG A 111 -1.58 -13.99 -8.33
C ARG A 111 -2.52 -13.85 -7.14
N MET A 112 -2.43 -12.74 -6.41
CA MET A 112 -3.32 -12.47 -5.29
C MET A 112 -4.77 -12.34 -5.77
N SER A 113 -5.05 -11.53 -6.80
CA SER A 113 -6.40 -11.44 -7.37
C SER A 113 -6.93 -12.81 -7.84
N HIS A 114 -6.05 -13.67 -8.39
CA HIS A 114 -6.46 -15.02 -8.76
C HIS A 114 -6.87 -15.86 -7.54
N LEU A 115 -6.04 -15.86 -6.48
CA LEU A 115 -6.34 -16.56 -5.23
C LEU A 115 -7.63 -16.05 -4.58
N GLY A 116 -7.87 -14.73 -4.60
CA GLY A 116 -9.10 -14.13 -4.08
C GLY A 116 -10.34 -14.71 -4.76
N LYS A 117 -10.31 -14.83 -6.09
CA LYS A 117 -11.39 -15.45 -6.90
C LYS A 117 -11.56 -16.93 -6.60
N GLU A 118 -10.49 -17.68 -6.38
CA GLU A 118 -10.57 -19.10 -6.02
C GLU A 118 -11.21 -19.30 -4.65
N LEU A 119 -10.84 -18.49 -3.66
CA LEU A 119 -11.44 -18.51 -2.32
C LEU A 119 -12.94 -18.17 -2.36
N GLN A 120 -13.32 -17.18 -3.19
CA GLN A 120 -14.72 -16.82 -3.39
C GLN A 120 -15.53 -17.97 -3.99
N ARG A 121 -15.00 -18.63 -5.05
CA ARG A 121 -15.64 -19.81 -5.65
C ARG A 121 -15.80 -20.96 -4.67
N LEU A 122 -14.80 -21.18 -3.82
CA LEU A 122 -14.88 -22.20 -2.78
C LEU A 122 -15.99 -21.88 -1.77
N ALA A 123 -16.11 -20.61 -1.35
CA ALA A 123 -17.19 -20.19 -0.47
C ALA A 123 -18.57 -20.35 -1.12
N GLU A 124 -18.71 -20.02 -2.40
CA GLU A 124 -19.95 -20.23 -3.17
C GLU A 124 -20.33 -21.71 -3.25
N ALA A 125 -19.37 -22.59 -3.54
CA ALA A 125 -19.62 -24.03 -3.60
C ALA A 125 -20.03 -24.61 -2.24
N ILE A 126 -19.50 -24.07 -1.13
CA ILE A 126 -19.91 -24.47 0.22
C ILE A 126 -21.36 -24.06 0.48
N GLN A 127 -21.73 -22.82 0.13
CA GLN A 127 -23.09 -22.33 0.29
C GLN A 127 -24.09 -23.17 -0.52
N GLU A 128 -23.82 -23.44 -1.79
CA GLU A 128 -24.67 -24.27 -2.66
C GLU A 128 -24.88 -25.67 -2.06
N ALA A 129 -23.81 -26.31 -1.58
CA ALA A 129 -23.89 -27.62 -0.93
C ALA A 129 -24.70 -27.63 0.38
N GLN A 130 -24.89 -26.47 1.03
CA GLN A 130 -25.75 -26.33 2.21
C GLN A 130 -27.22 -26.14 1.84
N GLU A 131 -27.51 -25.48 0.71
CA GLU A 131 -28.86 -25.23 0.21
C GLU A 131 -29.48 -26.48 -0.43
N ASP A 132 -28.67 -27.38 -0.98
CA ASP A 132 -29.09 -28.67 -1.55
C ASP A 132 -29.45 -29.75 -0.50
N ARG A 133 -29.40 -29.43 0.80
CA ARG A 133 -29.59 -30.35 1.92
C ARG A 133 -30.93 -30.19 2.62
#